data_AF-G8PJE4-F1
#
_entry.id   AF-G8PJE4-F1
#
_cell.length_a   1.000
_cell.length_b   1.000
_cell.length_c   1.000
_cell.angle_alpha   90.00
_cell.angle_beta   90.00
_cell.angle_gamma   90.00
#
_symmetry.space_group_name_H-M   'P 1'
#
loop_
_entity.id
_entity.type
_entity.pdbx_description
1 polymer ?
#
loop_
_entity_poly.entity_id
_entity_poly.type
_entity_poly.pdbx_seq_one_letter_code
_entity_poly.pdbx_strand_id
1 'polypeptide(L)'
;MTIDILTEFESEDMGQLLCIATAMRNKYSLEMARGLIIDPVTFKKAAPKDRTNEMLRKTKRLQDQGMLLDAAAAKIWLHTMQTCDHPDLLPFGKLMWSQIKRGVPYVNSGWTQLILQDSSVSDWNLSGFDLVPLCFRDEAV
;
A
#
# COMPACT_ATOMS: atom_id res chain seq x y z
N MET A 1 1.93 8.66 7.89
CA MET A 1 2.92 7.60 8.13
C MET A 1 4.22 8.25 7.73
N THR A 2 5.10 8.50 8.69
CA THR A 2 6.39 9.13 8.40
C THR A 2 7.38 8.06 7.98
N ILE A 3 8.41 8.45 7.24
CA ILE A 3 9.50 7.55 6.86
C ILE A 3 10.20 7.00 8.12
N ASP A 4 10.33 7.81 9.17
CA ASP A 4 10.92 7.41 10.45
C ASP A 4 10.20 6.20 11.07
N ILE A 5 8.86 6.23 11.07
CA ILE A 5 8.05 5.09 11.57
C ILE A 5 8.32 3.84 10.72
N LEU A 6 8.48 3.96 9.40
CA LEU A 6 8.77 2.81 8.54
C LEU A 6 10.18 2.25 8.74
N THR A 7 11.13 3.08 9.20
CA THR A 7 12.48 2.60 9.51
C THR A 7 12.55 1.82 10.82
N GLU A 8 11.63 2.08 11.75
CA GLU A 8 11.52 1.37 13.03
C GLU A 8 10.88 -0.02 12.89
N PHE A 9 10.11 -0.26 11.82
CA PHE A 9 9.50 -1.57 11.57
C PHE A 9 10.57 -2.59 11.20
N GLU A 10 10.49 -3.77 11.82
CA GLU A 10 11.27 -4.92 11.38
C GLU A 10 10.79 -5.35 9.99
N SER A 11 11.70 -5.94 9.21
CA SER A 11 11.37 -6.37 7.85
C SER A 11 10.25 -7.44 7.83
N GLU A 12 10.10 -8.23 8.90
CA GLU A 12 9.02 -9.20 9.07
C GLU A 12 7.66 -8.53 9.25
N ASP A 13 7.57 -7.54 10.16
CA ASP A 13 6.36 -6.73 10.36
C ASP A 13 5.97 -5.99 9.08
N MET A 14 6.96 -5.50 8.34
CA MET A 14 6.75 -4.89 7.02
C MET A 14 6.15 -5.89 6.03
N GLY A 15 6.55 -7.16 6.09
CA GLY A 15 6.00 -8.24 5.27
C GLY A 15 4.52 -8.50 5.56
N GLN A 16 4.14 -8.54 6.84
CA GLN A 16 2.73 -8.66 7.24
C GLN A 16 1.90 -7.45 6.80
N LEU A 17 2.44 -6.24 6.99
CA LEU A 17 1.79 -5.00 6.56
C LEU A 17 1.61 -4.96 5.04
N LEU A 18 2.62 -5.38 4.27
CA LEU A 18 2.58 -5.46 2.81
C LEU A 18 1.59 -6.51 2.32
N CYS A 19 1.44 -7.63 3.02
CA CYS A 19 0.41 -8.63 2.75
C CYS A 19 -1.00 -8.02 2.87
N ILE A 20 -1.31 -7.36 3.99
CA ILE A 20 -2.61 -6.70 4.20
C ILE A 20 -2.83 -5.62 3.15
N ALA A 21 -1.82 -4.77 2.89
CA ALA A 21 -1.92 -3.72 1.88
C ALA A 21 -2.22 -4.30 0.49
N THR A 22 -1.56 -5.40 0.11
CA THR A 22 -1.76 -6.06 -1.19
C THR A 22 -3.15 -6.69 -1.29
N ALA A 23 -3.60 -7.38 -0.24
CA ALA A 23 -4.94 -7.93 -0.17
C ALA A 23 -6.01 -6.84 -0.24
N MET A 24 -5.83 -5.73 0.48
CA MET A 24 -6.74 -4.59 0.42
C MET A 24 -6.83 -4.02 -0.99
N ARG A 25 -5.70 -3.89 -1.68
CA ARG A 25 -5.66 -3.46 -3.09
C ARG A 25 -6.49 -4.36 -3.98
N ASN A 26 -6.31 -5.66 -3.84
CA ASN A 26 -6.92 -6.65 -4.72
C ASN A 26 -8.41 -6.90 -4.39
N LYS A 27 -8.79 -6.88 -3.10
CA LYS A 27 -10.15 -7.15 -2.60
C LYS A 27 -11.09 -5.97 -2.78
N TYR A 28 -10.65 -4.77 -2.45
CA TYR A 28 -11.53 -3.60 -2.47
C TYR A 28 -11.62 -2.94 -3.84
N SER A 29 -11.22 -3.65 -4.91
CA SER A 29 -11.13 -3.11 -6.26
C SER A 29 -10.59 -1.69 -6.24
N LEU A 30 -9.43 -1.50 -5.57
CA LEU A 30 -8.69 -0.26 -5.69
C LEU A 30 -8.13 -0.22 -7.12
N GLU A 31 -9.01 -0.07 -8.11
CA GLU A 31 -8.67 -0.02 -9.54
C GLU A 31 -7.63 1.05 -9.80
N MET A 32 -7.60 2.10 -8.99
CA MET A 32 -6.59 3.13 -9.04
C MET A 32 -5.24 2.68 -8.46
N ALA A 33 -5.17 1.80 -7.46
CA ALA A 33 -3.89 1.18 -7.08
C ALA A 33 -3.43 0.13 -8.11
N ARG A 34 -4.36 -0.50 -8.85
CA ARG A 34 -4.01 -1.22 -10.08
C ARG A 34 -3.54 -0.26 -11.19
N GLY A 35 -4.20 0.88 -11.39
CA GLY A 35 -3.79 1.92 -12.34
C GLY A 35 -2.42 2.50 -12.01
N LEU A 36 -2.14 2.75 -10.73
CA LEU A 36 -0.83 3.13 -10.23
C LEU A 36 0.26 2.12 -10.62
N ILE A 37 -0.08 0.84 -10.72
CA ILE A 37 0.86 -0.24 -11.00
C ILE A 37 0.93 -0.59 -12.50
N ILE A 38 -0.14 -0.36 -13.26
CA ILE A 38 -0.31 -0.83 -14.65
C ILE A 38 -0.32 0.32 -15.67
N ASP A 39 -0.88 1.49 -15.34
CA ASP A 39 -0.98 2.64 -16.25
C ASP A 39 -0.98 4.01 -15.54
N PRO A 40 0.11 4.81 -15.64
CA PRO A 40 0.20 6.14 -15.04
C PRO A 40 -0.78 7.15 -15.66
N VAL A 41 -1.19 6.94 -16.92
CA VAL A 41 -2.15 7.81 -17.62
C VAL A 41 -3.54 7.60 -17.08
N THR A 42 -3.96 6.34 -16.90
CA THR A 42 -5.20 6.01 -16.20
C THR A 42 -5.17 6.54 -14.78
N PHE A 43 -4.06 6.42 -14.05
CA PHE A 43 -3.96 7.04 -12.72
C PHE A 43 -4.17 8.56 -12.76
N LYS A 44 -3.47 9.30 -13.62
CA LYS A 44 -3.65 10.76 -13.75
C LYS A 44 -5.08 11.18 -14.10
N LYS A 45 -5.80 10.36 -14.89
CA LYS A 45 -7.21 10.61 -15.24
C LYS A 45 -8.18 10.17 -14.14
N ALA A 46 -7.83 9.14 -13.37
CA ALA A 46 -8.65 8.51 -12.34
C ALA A 46 -8.34 8.98 -10.90
N ALA A 47 -7.41 9.92 -10.73
CA ALA A 47 -7.11 10.59 -9.47
C ALA A 47 -7.79 11.97 -9.33
N PRO A 48 -9.14 12.09 -9.35
CA PRO A 48 -9.78 13.22 -8.72
C PRO A 48 -9.45 13.25 -7.23
N LYS A 49 -9.34 14.45 -6.65
CA LYS A 49 -9.28 14.71 -5.20
C LYS A 49 -10.29 13.87 -4.39
N ASP A 50 -11.42 13.52 -5.01
CA ASP A 50 -12.49 12.71 -4.41
C ASP A 50 -12.05 11.29 -4.01
N ARG A 51 -11.14 10.65 -4.74
CA ARG A 51 -10.67 9.28 -4.43
C ARG A 51 -9.62 9.26 -3.32
N THR A 52 -8.71 10.24 -3.30
CA THR A 52 -7.81 10.48 -2.17
C THR A 52 -8.60 10.79 -0.90
N ASN A 53 -9.68 11.57 -1.01
CA ASN A 53 -10.61 11.81 0.09
C ASN A 53 -11.35 10.55 0.53
N GLU A 54 -11.77 9.69 -0.39
CA GLU A 54 -12.40 8.40 -0.08
C GLU A 54 -11.45 7.48 0.70
N MET A 55 -10.20 7.35 0.23
CA MET A 55 -9.17 6.57 0.92
C MET A 55 -8.84 7.15 2.29
N LEU A 56 -8.80 8.48 2.42
CA LEU A 56 -8.63 9.17 3.70
C LEU A 56 -9.77 8.85 4.67
N ARG A 57 -11.03 8.91 4.21
CA ARG A 57 -12.21 8.57 5.03
C ARG A 57 -12.18 7.10 5.46
N LYS A 58 -11.82 6.19 4.56
CA LYS A 58 -11.67 4.76 4.86
C LYS A 58 -10.58 4.52 5.91
N THR A 59 -9.43 5.17 5.74
CA THR A 59 -8.33 5.12 6.70
C THR A 59 -8.80 5.56 8.08
N LYS A 60 -9.46 6.72 8.18
CA LYS A 60 -9.99 7.24 9.46
C LYS A 60 -10.97 6.26 10.09
N ARG A 61 -11.92 5.72 9.32
CA ARG A 61 -12.88 4.72 9.81
C ARG A 61 -12.19 3.49 10.38
N LEU A 62 -11.15 2.96 9.73
CA LEU A 62 -10.39 1.82 10.24
C LEU A 62 -9.67 2.16 11.55
N GLN A 63 -9.12 3.37 11.67
CA GLN A 63 -8.52 3.85 12.93
C GLN A 63 -9.56 3.95 14.04
N ASP A 64 -10.73 4.52 13.76
CA ASP A 64 -11.82 4.70 14.73
C ASP A 64 -12.38 3.35 15.21
N GLN A 65 -12.29 2.31 14.37
CA GLN A 65 -12.69 0.94 14.68
C GLN A 65 -11.60 0.13 15.42
N GLY A 66 -10.43 0.72 15.69
CA GLY A 66 -9.31 0.03 16.31
C GLY A 66 -8.59 -0.98 15.39
N MET A 67 -8.90 -0.98 14.09
CA MET A 67 -8.28 -1.83 13.08
C MET A 67 -6.94 -1.24 12.64
N LEU A 68 -5.96 -1.21 13.56
CA LEU A 68 -4.72 -0.46 13.39
C LEU A 68 -3.85 -0.96 12.23
N LEU A 69 -3.76 -2.29 12.04
CA LEU A 69 -3.01 -2.89 10.94
C LEU A 69 -3.64 -2.58 9.57
N ASP A 70 -4.96 -2.72 9.43
CA ASP A 70 -5.68 -2.34 8.21
C ASP A 70 -5.60 -0.83 7.94
N ALA A 71 -5.64 -0.01 8.99
CA ALA A 71 -5.46 1.43 8.86
C ALA A 71 -4.05 1.79 8.40
N ALA A 72 -3.03 1.09 8.89
CA ALA A 72 -1.65 1.26 8.43
C ALA A 72 -1.50 0.83 6.96
N ALA A 73 -2.08 -0.31 6.58
CA ALA A 73 -2.10 -0.80 5.21
C ALA A 73 -2.85 0.15 4.26
N ALA A 74 -3.99 0.71 4.68
CA ALA A 74 -4.71 1.75 3.94
C ALA A 74 -3.87 3.03 3.76
N LYS A 75 -3.11 3.42 4.80
CA LYS A 75 -2.22 4.58 4.74
C LYS A 75 -1.13 4.41 3.68
N ILE A 76 -0.59 3.22 3.45
CA ILE A 76 0.41 2.98 2.39
C ILE A 76 -0.17 3.43 1.04
N TRP A 77 -1.40 3.02 0.72
CA TRP A 77 -2.05 3.40 -0.53
C TRP A 77 -2.45 4.87 -0.56
N LEU A 78 -2.94 5.42 0.56
CA LEU A 78 -3.23 6.85 0.66
C LEU A 78 -2.01 7.72 0.35
N HIS A 79 -0.88 7.43 1.01
CA HIS A 79 0.38 8.17 0.79
C HIS A 79 0.90 7.96 -0.64
N THR A 80 0.77 6.75 -1.18
CA THR A 80 1.10 6.46 -2.58
C THR A 80 0.32 7.34 -3.54
N MET A 81 -1.01 7.47 -3.36
CA MET A 81 -1.84 8.32 -4.21
C MET A 81 -1.46 9.79 -4.10
N GLN A 82 -1.33 10.30 -2.87
CA GLN A 82 -0.97 11.69 -2.60
C GLN A 82 0.38 12.05 -3.22
N THR A 83 1.36 11.16 -3.12
CA THR A 83 2.70 11.40 -3.68
C THR A 83 2.73 11.29 -5.21
N CYS A 84 1.91 10.44 -5.83
CA CYS A 84 1.79 10.42 -7.28
C CYS A 84 1.02 11.65 -7.83
N ASP A 85 0.09 12.24 -7.06
CA ASP A 85 -0.66 13.45 -7.43
C ASP A 85 0.16 14.75 -7.29
N HIS A 86 1.20 14.72 -6.45
CA HIS A 86 2.02 15.88 -6.12
C HIS A 86 3.49 15.61 -6.52
N PRO A 87 3.96 16.13 -7.67
CA PRO A 87 5.32 15.88 -8.16
C PRO A 87 6.43 16.18 -7.13
N ASP A 88 6.26 17.22 -6.33
CA ASP A 88 7.20 17.62 -5.27
C ASP A 88 7.35 16.56 -4.17
N LEU A 89 6.36 15.67 -4.04
CA LEU A 89 6.34 14.60 -3.05
C LEU A 89 6.87 13.26 -3.60
N LEU A 90 7.17 13.16 -4.90
CA LEU A 90 7.67 11.92 -5.52
C LEU A 90 8.96 11.39 -4.87
N PRO A 91 9.97 12.22 -4.52
CA PRO A 91 11.17 11.73 -3.82
C PRO A 91 10.83 11.05 -2.49
N PHE A 92 9.87 11.60 -1.74
CA PHE A 92 9.41 11.01 -0.48
C PHE A 92 8.64 9.71 -0.70
N GLY A 93 7.80 9.64 -1.74
CA GLY A 93 7.13 8.40 -2.13
C GLY A 93 8.10 7.28 -2.51
N LYS A 94 9.18 7.60 -3.24
CA LYS A 94 10.27 6.65 -3.55
C LYS A 94 10.97 6.13 -2.30
N LEU A 95 11.31 7.01 -1.37
CA LEU A 95 11.94 6.62 -0.09
C LEU A 95 11.00 5.73 0.73
N MET A 96 9.72 6.08 0.83
CA MET A 96 8.71 5.28 1.51
C MET A 96 8.65 3.85 0.93
N TRP A 97 8.55 3.73 -0.40
CA TRP A 97 8.51 2.43 -1.06
C TRP A 97 9.83 1.64 -0.98
N SER A 98 10.98 2.31 -0.89
CA SER A 98 12.26 1.63 -0.62
C SER A 98 12.28 0.95 0.75
N GLN A 99 11.64 1.55 1.76
CA GLN A 99 11.53 0.91 3.08
C GLN A 99 10.52 -0.24 3.05
N ILE A 100 9.37 -0.04 2.40
CA ILE A 100 8.33 -1.09 2.27
C ILE A 100 8.88 -2.33 1.54
N LYS A 101 9.71 -2.15 0.52
CA LYS A 101 10.35 -3.25 -0.22
C LYS A 101 11.13 -4.23 0.64
N ARG A 102 11.63 -3.80 1.82
CA ARG A 102 12.33 -4.69 2.76
C ARG A 102 11.43 -5.81 3.28
N GLY A 103 10.11 -5.61 3.26
CA GLY A 103 9.13 -6.63 3.65
C GLY A 103 8.82 -7.68 2.60
N VAL A 104 9.23 -7.49 1.34
CA VAL A 104 8.92 -8.40 0.21
C VAL A 104 9.34 -9.85 0.48
N PRO A 105 10.55 -10.15 1.00
CA PRO A 105 10.94 -11.52 1.33
C PRO A 105 10.05 -12.20 2.39
N TYR A 106 9.37 -11.40 3.22
CA TYR A 106 8.61 -11.84 4.38
C TYR A 106 7.09 -11.84 4.14
N VAL A 107 6.63 -11.55 2.92
CA VAL A 107 5.19 -11.55 2.61
C VAL A 107 4.57 -12.93 2.82
N ASN A 108 5.26 -14.00 2.43
CA ASN A 108 4.74 -15.36 2.57
C ASN A 108 4.68 -15.81 4.04
N SER A 109 5.68 -15.48 4.85
CA SER A 109 5.67 -15.76 6.29
C SER A 109 4.61 -14.91 6.99
N GLY A 110 4.50 -13.62 6.66
CA GLY A 110 3.44 -12.74 7.16
C GLY A 110 2.04 -13.21 6.79
N TRP A 111 1.84 -13.73 5.58
CA TRP A 111 0.56 -14.33 5.16
C TRP A 111 0.23 -15.59 5.96
N THR A 112 1.22 -16.46 6.17
CA THR A 112 1.06 -17.67 6.97
C THR A 112 0.64 -17.31 8.40
N GLN A 113 1.28 -16.31 9.01
CA GLN A 113 0.90 -15.82 10.35
C GLN A 113 -0.52 -15.23 10.37
N LEU A 114 -0.91 -14.47 9.35
CA LEU A 114 -2.27 -13.93 9.24
C LEU A 114 -3.31 -15.04 9.13
N ILE A 115 -3.07 -16.10 8.34
CA ILE A 115 -3.99 -17.24 8.23
C ILE A 115 -4.17 -17.93 9.59
N LEU A 116 -3.09 -18.06 10.38
CA LEU A 116 -3.15 -18.66 11.71
C LEU A 116 -3.97 -17.82 12.70
N GLN A 117 -4.03 -16.50 12.49
CA GLN A 117 -4.79 -15.57 13.34
C GLN A 117 -6.25 -15.43 12.87
N ASP A 118 -6.48 -15.39 11.56
CA ASP A 118 -7.78 -15.23 10.93
C ASP A 118 -7.83 -16.09 9.65
N SER A 119 -8.51 -17.23 9.71
CA SER A 119 -8.64 -18.13 8.57
C SER A 119 -9.41 -17.53 7.40
N SER A 120 -10.19 -16.45 7.60
CA SER A 120 -10.91 -15.77 6.50
C SER A 120 -9.98 -15.08 5.50
N VAL A 121 -8.68 -14.96 5.83
CA VAL A 121 -7.66 -14.37 4.96
C VAL A 121 -7.03 -15.38 4.00
N SER A 122 -7.39 -16.67 4.07
CA SER A 122 -6.88 -17.72 3.17
C SER A 122 -7.16 -17.42 1.70
N ASP A 123 -8.28 -16.78 1.42
CA ASP A 123 -8.76 -16.51 0.06
C ASP A 123 -8.29 -15.13 -0.45
N TRP A 124 -7.44 -14.43 0.31
CA TRP A 124 -6.91 -13.14 -0.10
C TRP A 124 -5.99 -13.32 -1.32
N ASN A 125 -6.28 -12.54 -2.37
CA ASN A 125 -5.41 -12.46 -3.52
C ASN A 125 -4.20 -11.57 -3.17
N LEU A 126 -3.01 -12.16 -3.07
CA LEU A 126 -1.75 -11.46 -2.80
C LEU A 126 -0.88 -11.24 -4.04
N SER A 127 -1.38 -11.50 -5.25
CA SER A 127 -0.57 -11.32 -6.46
C SER A 127 -0.04 -9.90 -6.58
N GLY A 128 1.20 -9.74 -7.05
CA GLY A 128 1.83 -8.44 -7.28
C GLY A 128 2.12 -7.63 -6.01
N PHE A 129 2.47 -8.30 -4.90
CA PHE A 129 2.95 -7.66 -3.67
C PHE A 129 4.31 -6.96 -3.83
N ASP A 130 5.10 -7.41 -4.79
CA ASP A 130 6.42 -6.90 -5.18
C ASP A 130 6.35 -5.73 -6.18
N LEU A 131 5.15 -5.44 -6.69
CA LEU A 131 4.94 -4.38 -7.68
C LEU A 131 4.97 -3.00 -7.02
N VAL A 132 5.96 -2.22 -7.42
CA VAL A 132 6.04 -0.80 -7.09
C VAL A 132 5.12 0.01 -8.00
N PRO A 133 4.40 1.01 -7.49
CA PRO A 133 3.70 2.00 -8.30
C PRO A 133 4.62 2.62 -9.36
N LEU A 134 4.11 2.75 -10.58
CA LEU A 134 4.84 3.27 -11.75
C LEU A 134 5.36 4.69 -11.53
N CYS A 135 4.64 5.52 -10.78
CA CYS A 135 5.08 6.90 -10.49
C CYS A 135 6.39 6.95 -9.66
N PHE A 136 6.77 5.84 -9.02
CA PHE A 136 8.03 5.70 -8.26
C PHE A 136 9.07 4.82 -8.96
N ARG A 137 8.73 4.19 -10.08
CA ARG A 137 9.75 3.49 -10.87
C ARG A 137 10.64 4.55 -11.49
N ASP A 138 11.95 4.34 -11.40
CA ASP A 138 12.86 5.10 -12.25
C ASP A 138 12.50 4.73 -13.69
N GLU A 139 12.22 5.73 -14.53
CA GLU A 139 12.02 5.49 -15.96
C GLU A 139 13.29 4.78 -16.45
N ALA A 140 13.15 3.53 -16.88
CA ALA A 140 14.16 2.93 -17.72
C ALA A 140 14.17 3.79 -18.99
N VAL A 141 15.25 4.57 -19.13
CA VAL A 141 15.67 5.16 -20.40
C VAL A 141 15.73 4.07 -21.46
#